data_AF-A0A811RN79-F1
#
_entry.id   AF-A0A811RN79-F1
#
_cell.length_a   1.000
_cell.length_b   1.000
_cell.length_c   1.000
_cell.angle_alpha   90.00
_cell.angle_beta   90.00
_cell.angle_gamma   90.00
#
_symmetry.space_group_name_H-M   'P 1'
#
loop_
_entity.id
_entity.type
_entity.pdbx_description
1 polymer ?
#
loop_
_entity_poly.entity_id
_entity_poly.type
_entity_poly.pdbx_seq_one_letter_code
_entity_poly.pdbx_strand_id
1 'polypeptide(L)'
;MTVIVDACAINWSSSGLLEKMKKLSERRKLEDLTIGPVLTVTTEAMIEHMHNLLKIPGSKVLFGGEPLANHSIPKIYGAMKPTAVFVPLEEILKSGNFELVTKEIFGPFQS
;
A
#
# COMPACT_ATOMS: atom_id res chain seq x y z
N MET A 1 -24.59 8.07 -12.74
CA MET A 1 -23.80 7.19 -11.84
C MET A 1 -22.48 7.82 -11.44
N THR A 2 -21.79 8.53 -12.34
CA THR A 2 -20.50 9.23 -12.09
C THR A 2 -20.53 10.24 -10.93
N VAL A 3 -21.58 11.06 -10.82
CA VAL A 3 -21.66 12.15 -9.83
C VAL A 3 -21.67 11.66 -8.37
N ILE A 4 -22.19 10.46 -8.10
CA ILE A 4 -22.34 9.95 -6.72
C ILE A 4 -21.01 9.38 -6.18
N VAL A 5 -20.23 8.72 -7.04
CA VAL A 5 -18.95 8.12 -6.64
C VAL A 5 -17.91 9.21 -6.36
N ASP A 6 -17.89 10.25 -7.20
CA ASP A 6 -17.02 11.41 -7.02
C ASP A 6 -17.34 12.17 -5.73
N ALA A 7 -18.63 12.37 -5.41
CA ALA A 7 -19.02 13.07 -4.19
C ALA A 7 -18.51 12.36 -2.91
N CYS A 8 -18.58 11.03 -2.85
CA CYS A 8 -18.10 10.28 -1.69
C CYS A 8 -16.57 10.35 -1.58
N ALA A 9 -15.85 10.12 -2.68
CA ALA A 9 -14.39 10.21 -2.69
C ALA A 9 -13.88 11.61 -2.31
N ILE A 10 -14.54 12.68 -2.80
CA ILE A 10 -14.21 14.08 -2.48
C ILE A 10 -14.46 14.39 -1.00
N ASN A 11 -15.56 13.90 -0.42
CA ASN A 11 -15.90 14.12 0.98
C ASN A 11 -14.82 13.54 1.91
N TRP A 12 -14.37 12.32 1.65
CA TRP A 12 -13.34 11.68 2.46
C TRP A 12 -11.94 12.24 2.19
N SER A 13 -11.64 12.64 0.96
CA SER A 13 -10.34 13.21 0.58
C SER A 13 -10.01 14.51 1.33
N SER A 14 -11.03 15.31 1.67
CA SER A 14 -10.86 16.56 2.42
C SER A 14 -10.95 16.40 3.95
N SER A 15 -11.26 15.20 4.45
CA SER A 15 -11.50 14.95 5.88
C SER A 15 -10.24 14.83 6.76
N GLY A 16 -9.06 14.81 6.14
CA GLY A 16 -7.79 14.51 6.82
C GLY A 16 -7.60 13.03 7.14
N LEU A 17 -8.40 12.13 6.54
CA LEU A 17 -8.34 10.69 6.77
C LEU A 17 -6.96 10.12 6.44
N LEU A 18 -6.40 10.46 5.27
CA LEU A 18 -5.13 9.91 4.80
C LEU A 18 -3.96 10.32 5.71
N GLU A 19 -3.96 11.56 6.20
CA GLU A 19 -2.98 12.07 7.16
C GLU A 19 -3.06 11.32 8.48
N LYS A 20 -4.27 11.00 8.95
CA LYS A 20 -4.47 10.19 10.16
C LYS A 20 -4.02 8.75 9.94
N MET A 21 -4.35 8.14 8.80
CA MET A 21 -3.89 6.79 8.44
C MET A 21 -2.36 6.71 8.40
N LYS A 22 -1.71 7.71 7.78
CA LYS A 22 -0.24 7.84 7.75
C LYS A 22 0.35 7.92 9.16
N LYS A 23 -0.17 8.79 10.03
CA LYS A 23 0.31 8.87 11.43
C LYS A 23 0.13 7.54 12.19
N LEU A 24 -0.96 6.83 11.94
CA LEU A 24 -1.25 5.53 12.55
C LEU A 24 -0.41 4.39 11.98
N SER A 25 0.04 4.47 10.73
CA SER A 25 0.97 3.49 10.15
C SER A 25 2.39 3.70 10.67
N GLU A 26 2.85 4.95 10.76
CA GLU A 26 4.21 5.31 11.20
C GLU A 26 4.51 4.95 12.66
N ARG A 27 3.49 4.84 13.53
CA ARG A 27 3.69 4.42 14.93
C ARG A 27 3.88 2.92 15.12
N ARG A 28 3.63 2.11 14.08
CA ARG A 28 3.79 0.64 14.16
C ARG A 28 5.28 0.30 14.17
N LYS A 29 5.67 -0.59 15.07
CA LYS A 29 7.07 -0.86 15.34
C LYS A 29 7.30 -2.33 15.66
N LEU A 30 8.54 -2.80 15.45
CA LEU A 30 8.87 -4.22 15.57
C LEU A 30 8.93 -4.66 17.05
N GLU A 31 9.25 -3.73 17.94
CA GLU A 31 9.44 -3.95 19.38
C GLU A 31 8.18 -4.46 20.07
N ASP A 32 6.99 -4.09 19.56
CA ASP A 32 5.69 -4.53 20.08
C ASP A 32 4.89 -5.37 19.07
N LEU A 33 5.54 -5.83 17.99
CA LEU A 33 4.95 -6.63 16.91
C LEU A 33 3.68 -6.03 16.29
N THR A 34 3.48 -4.72 16.41
CA THR A 34 2.42 -4.02 15.66
C THR A 34 2.74 -3.93 14.16
N ILE A 35 4.00 -4.17 13.79
CA ILE A 35 4.47 -4.59 12.47
C ILE A 35 5.53 -5.70 12.68
N GLY A 36 5.62 -6.66 11.75
CA GLY A 36 6.48 -7.83 11.93
C GLY A 36 6.76 -8.57 10.62
N PRO A 37 7.34 -9.78 10.70
CA PRO A 37 7.67 -10.58 9.53
C PRO A 37 6.42 -11.04 8.76
N VAL A 38 6.51 -11.02 7.44
CA VAL A 38 5.50 -11.55 6.52
C VAL A 38 5.95 -12.93 6.05
N LEU A 39 5.23 -13.97 6.45
CA LEU A 39 5.72 -15.35 6.28
C LEU A 39 5.59 -15.89 4.86
N THR A 40 4.72 -15.30 4.03
CA THR A 40 4.34 -15.83 2.72
C THR A 40 4.71 -14.90 1.56
N VAL A 41 5.17 -13.68 1.84
CA VAL A 41 5.55 -12.69 0.81
C VAL A 41 6.83 -11.98 1.24
N THR A 42 7.88 -12.07 0.41
CA THR A 42 9.19 -11.43 0.65
C THR A 42 9.15 -9.92 0.48
N THR A 43 10.11 -9.20 1.07
CA THR A 43 10.25 -7.73 0.91
C THR A 43 10.40 -7.33 -0.56
N GLU A 44 11.22 -8.06 -1.30
CA GLU A 44 11.49 -7.84 -2.72
C GLU A 44 10.22 -7.95 -3.55
N ALA A 45 9.41 -8.98 -3.33
CA ALA A 45 8.12 -9.17 -4.02
C ALA A 45 7.13 -8.01 -3.75
N MET A 46 7.06 -7.50 -2.51
CA MET A 46 6.19 -6.36 -2.19
C MET A 46 6.70 -5.05 -2.82
N ILE A 47 8.01 -4.82 -2.82
CA ILE A 47 8.63 -3.66 -3.47
C ILE A 47 8.45 -3.72 -4.99
N GLU A 48 8.62 -4.89 -5.60
CA GLU A 48 8.39 -5.09 -7.03
C GLU A 48 6.92 -4.82 -7.40
N HIS A 49 5.99 -5.34 -6.61
CA HIS A 49 4.57 -5.08 -6.80
C HIS A 49 4.24 -3.58 -6.71
N MET A 50 4.77 -2.88 -5.69
CA MET A 50 4.66 -1.43 -5.57
C MET A 50 5.21 -0.71 -6.80
N HIS A 51 6.40 -1.06 -7.28
CA HIS A 51 7.00 -0.44 -8.46
C HIS A 51 6.18 -0.70 -9.73
N ASN A 52 5.55 -1.87 -9.85
CA ASN A 52 4.66 -2.16 -10.97
C ASN A 52 3.40 -1.29 -10.92
N LEU A 53 2.81 -1.07 -9.73
CA LEU A 53 1.69 -0.15 -9.57
C LEU A 53 2.09 1.30 -9.90
N LEU A 54 3.30 1.73 -9.51
CA LEU A 54 3.80 3.08 -9.79
C LEU A 54 4.05 3.38 -11.28
N LYS A 55 3.98 2.37 -12.16
CA LYS A 55 3.99 2.57 -13.61
C LYS A 55 2.62 3.01 -14.16
N ILE A 56 1.55 2.84 -13.38
CA ILE A 56 0.19 3.24 -13.77
C ILE A 56 0.09 4.78 -13.69
N PRO A 57 -0.42 5.47 -14.73
CA PRO A 57 -0.54 6.93 -14.74
C PRO A 57 -1.29 7.47 -13.51
N GLY A 58 -0.78 8.54 -12.90
CA GLY A 58 -1.40 9.18 -11.73
C GLY A 58 -1.29 8.41 -10.41
N SER A 59 -0.66 7.24 -10.40
CA SER A 59 -0.39 6.50 -9.18
C SER A 59 0.70 7.17 -8.32
N LYS A 60 0.67 6.93 -7.01
CA LYS A 60 1.67 7.46 -6.06
C LYS A 60 1.66 6.69 -4.74
N VAL A 61 2.79 6.68 -4.04
CA VAL A 61 2.85 6.19 -2.66
C VAL A 61 2.21 7.23 -1.73
N LEU A 62 1.23 6.82 -0.92
CA LEU A 62 0.61 7.68 0.10
C LEU A 62 1.44 7.69 1.39
N PHE A 63 1.93 6.52 1.80
CA PHE A 63 2.84 6.33 2.92
C PHE A 63 3.47 4.93 2.86
N GLY A 64 4.57 4.73 3.61
CA GLY A 64 5.33 3.48 3.60
C GLY A 64 6.22 3.39 2.36
N GLY A 65 6.24 2.23 1.71
CA GLY A 65 7.02 1.98 0.50
C GLY A 65 8.49 1.64 0.75
N GLU A 66 8.86 1.41 2.01
CA GLU A 66 10.24 1.12 2.41
C GLU A 66 10.32 -0.17 3.24
N PRO A 67 11.43 -0.92 3.15
CA PRO A 67 11.72 -2.01 4.07
C PRO A 67 11.78 -1.53 5.54
N LEU A 68 11.54 -2.44 6.46
CA LEU A 68 11.90 -2.21 7.87
C LEU A 68 13.45 -2.18 7.99
N ALA A 69 13.94 -1.40 8.95
CA ALA A 69 15.36 -1.33 9.28
C ALA A 69 15.64 -1.98 10.64
N ASN A 70 16.92 -2.22 10.95
CA ASN A 70 17.38 -2.68 12.27
C ASN A 70 16.73 -3.97 12.78
N HIS A 71 16.59 -4.99 11.92
CA HIS A 71 16.05 -6.29 12.29
C HIS A 71 16.92 -7.46 11.81
N SER A 72 16.70 -8.63 12.38
CA SER A 72 17.35 -9.89 11.97
C SER A 72 16.40 -10.85 11.24
N ILE A 73 15.28 -10.36 10.70
CA ILE A 73 14.32 -11.16 9.94
C ILE A 73 15.02 -11.78 8.71
N PRO A 74 14.96 -13.11 8.52
CA PRO A 74 15.53 -13.78 7.35
C PRO A 74 14.90 -13.32 6.03
N LYS A 75 15.67 -13.24 4.95
CA LYS A 75 15.20 -12.79 3.62
C LYS A 75 14.06 -13.61 3.02
N ILE A 76 13.85 -14.84 3.50
CA ILE A 76 12.72 -15.68 3.09
C ILE A 76 11.36 -15.10 3.56
N TYR A 77 11.38 -14.17 4.51
CA TYR A 77 10.20 -13.47 5.02
C TYR A 77 10.26 -12.00 4.65
N GLY A 78 9.10 -11.40 4.43
CA GLY A 78 8.99 -9.98 4.19
C GLY A 78 9.13 -9.15 5.46
N ALA A 79 9.69 -7.95 5.33
CA ALA A 79 9.84 -6.97 6.38
C ALA A 79 9.70 -5.57 5.77
N MET A 80 8.47 -5.06 5.74
CA MET A 80 8.13 -3.80 5.07
C MET A 80 7.31 -2.90 6.00
N LYS A 81 7.52 -1.58 5.91
CA LYS A 81 6.64 -0.61 6.57
C LYS A 81 5.20 -0.76 6.01
N PRO A 82 4.16 -0.47 6.81
CA PRO A 82 2.80 -0.47 6.29
C PRO A 82 2.68 0.50 5.12
N THR A 83 2.25 -0.01 3.97
CA THR A 83 2.35 0.67 2.69
C THR A 83 0.98 0.85 2.06
N ALA A 84 0.72 2.06 1.57
CA ALA A 84 -0.47 2.36 0.76
C ALA A 84 -0.06 3.03 -0.53
N VAL A 85 -0.52 2.48 -1.66
CA VAL A 85 -0.38 3.07 -2.99
C VAL A 85 -1.73 3.60 -3.43
N PHE A 86 -1.77 4.80 -3.97
CA PHE A 86 -2.95 5.33 -4.63
C PHE A 86 -2.88 4.98 -6.11
N VAL A 87 -3.98 4.47 -6.67
CA VAL A 87 -4.18 4.28 -8.11
C VAL A 87 -5.51 4.95 -8.51
N PRO A 88 -5.53 5.78 -9.57
CA PRO A 88 -6.79 6.40 -10.02
C PRO A 88 -7.82 5.34 -10.42
N LEU A 89 -9.08 5.50 -9.99
CA LEU A 89 -10.15 4.52 -10.23
C LEU A 89 -10.32 4.18 -11.71
N GLU A 90 -10.23 5.17 -12.59
CA GLU A 90 -10.31 5.00 -14.04
C GLU A 90 -9.18 4.15 -14.61
N GLU A 91 -8.00 4.15 -13.97
CA GLU A 91 -6.86 3.32 -14.36
C GLU A 91 -7.00 1.89 -13.84
N ILE A 92 -7.59 1.70 -12.65
CA ILE A 92 -7.87 0.37 -12.07
C ILE A 92 -8.78 -0.43 -12.99
N LEU A 93 -9.78 0.22 -13.61
CA LEU A 93 -10.78 -0.44 -14.46
C LEU A 93 -10.26 -0.83 -15.85
N LYS A 94 -9.03 -0.44 -16.24
CA LYS A 94 -8.45 -0.80 -17.53
C LYS A 94 -7.96 -2.24 -17.53
N SER A 95 -8.16 -2.93 -18.65
CA SER A 95 -7.65 -4.28 -18.87
C SER A 95 -6.11 -4.32 -18.71
N GLY A 96 -5.59 -5.29 -17.96
CA GLY A 96 -4.17 -5.43 -17.65
C GLY A 96 -3.73 -4.69 -16.38
N ASN A 97 -4.38 -3.57 -16.02
CA ASN A 97 -4.17 -2.93 -14.72
C ASN A 97 -4.98 -3.62 -13.63
N PHE A 98 -6.22 -4.02 -13.93
CA PHE A 98 -7.14 -4.59 -12.95
C PHE A 98 -6.54 -5.81 -12.23
N GLU A 99 -5.96 -6.75 -12.97
CA GLU A 99 -5.35 -7.95 -12.41
C GLU A 99 -4.11 -7.64 -11.56
N LEU A 100 -3.36 -6.59 -11.93
CA LEU A 100 -2.23 -6.12 -11.15
C LEU A 100 -2.69 -5.45 -9.85
N VAL A 101 -3.65 -4.53 -9.91
CA VAL A 101 -4.15 -3.77 -8.74
C VAL A 101 -4.90 -4.67 -7.75
N THR A 102 -5.64 -5.66 -8.25
CA THR A 102 -6.43 -6.57 -7.41
C THR A 102 -5.66 -7.83 -6.97
N LYS A 103 -4.38 -7.95 -7.36
CA LYS A 103 -3.51 -9.04 -6.91
C LYS A 103 -3.38 -8.97 -5.39
N GLU A 104 -3.73 -10.07 -4.72
CA GLU A 104 -3.56 -10.18 -3.28
C GLU A 104 -2.07 -10.12 -2.90
N ILE A 105 -1.74 -9.16 -2.03
CA ILE A 105 -0.47 -9.11 -1.30
C ILE A 105 -0.78 -9.41 0.17
N PHE A 106 -0.51 -10.64 0.60
CA PHE A 106 -0.75 -11.09 1.98
C PHE A 106 0.32 -10.55 2.95
N GLY A 107 0.39 -9.22 3.04
CA GLY A 107 1.36 -8.45 3.82
C GLY A 107 0.81 -7.07 4.18
N PRO A 108 1.63 -6.18 4.76
CA PRO A 108 1.19 -4.86 5.24
C PRO A 108 1.07 -3.86 4.08
N PHE A 109 0.19 -4.15 3.11
CA PHE A 109 0.07 -3.46 1.84
C PHE A 109 -1.40 -3.24 1.43
N GLN A 110 -1.71 -2.09 0.84
CA GLN A 110 -2.99 -1.83 0.17
C GLN A 110 -2.76 -0.93 -1.06
N SER A 111 -3.54 -1.13 -2.12
CA SER A 111 -3.52 -0.34 -3.36
C SER A 111 -4.91 -0.07 -3.91
#